data_AF-V4B9E8-F1
#
_entry.id   AF-V4B9E8-F1
#
_cell.length_a   1.000
_cell.length_b   1.000
_cell.length_c   1.000
_cell.angle_alpha   90.00
_cell.angle_beta   90.00
_cell.angle_gamma   90.00
#
_symmetry.space_group_name_H-M   'P 1'
#
loop_
_entity.id
_entity.type
_entity.pdbx_description
1 polymer ?
#
loop_
_entity_poly.entity_id
_entity_poly.type
_entity_poly.pdbx_seq_one_letter_code
_entity_poly.pdbx_strand_id
1 'polypeptide(L)'
;MATNQWAKFKSKVKNKSKKNEDKSNIKENIIVQRLSAEVSGKAQKYTRVGAREFVPFIYDEITIQNIKNACSSHYEYESDLICDVLAGERGPSCLSVNQLPDLKVIYVRFVEGQDDCKEQLKSPPKKKIKTNNKNSCTSTVKVTSLTDLTVTAKKTQFIPKSLSVIEMLKLGTLIDNTVQLLDIYEFDIDNMCWMQLKSFEFKISKISSGGFRDAFKAQSISKEFAGKSWVIKKYQQDAVTTIASMNQTLEKHTKKVVQMHQLAKNLTNCMKR
;
A
#
# COMPACT_ATOMS: atom_id res chain seq x y z
N MET A 1 -37.02 -2.69 33.05
CA MET A 1 -35.96 -3.72 32.85
C MET A 1 -35.02 -3.42 31.66
N ALA A 2 -34.55 -2.18 31.46
CA ALA A 2 -33.69 -1.82 30.32
C ALA A 2 -32.29 -1.32 30.70
N THR A 3 -32.08 -0.90 31.96
CA THR A 3 -30.82 -0.32 32.44
C THR A 3 -29.71 -1.34 32.65
N ASN A 4 -30.05 -2.59 32.96
CA ASN A 4 -29.07 -3.67 33.20
C ASN A 4 -28.37 -4.17 31.93
N GLN A 5 -28.99 -4.06 30.76
CA GLN A 5 -28.37 -4.47 29.49
C GLN A 5 -27.31 -3.45 29.05
N TRP A 6 -27.58 -2.16 29.22
CA TRP A 6 -26.63 -1.09 28.89
C TRP A 6 -25.38 -1.12 29.77
N ALA A 7 -25.56 -1.37 31.07
CA ALA A 7 -24.44 -1.52 32.00
C ALA A 7 -23.54 -2.73 31.65
N LYS A 8 -24.15 -3.87 31.28
CA LYS A 8 -23.43 -5.07 30.82
C LYS A 8 -22.69 -4.85 29.50
N PHE A 9 -23.22 -4.04 28.60
CA PHE A 9 -22.53 -3.69 27.36
C PHE A 9 -21.32 -2.78 27.64
N LYS A 10 -21.48 -1.75 28.48
CA LYS A 10 -20.40 -0.82 28.84
C LYS A 10 -19.23 -1.52 29.54
N SER A 11 -19.51 -2.51 30.39
CA SER A 11 -18.47 -3.33 31.03
C SER A 11 -17.79 -4.29 30.04
N LYS A 12 -18.53 -4.87 29.08
CA LYS A 12 -17.95 -5.67 27.98
C LYS A 12 -17.02 -4.84 27.09
N VAL A 13 -17.38 -3.60 26.78
CA VAL A 13 -16.55 -2.68 25.98
C VAL A 13 -15.30 -2.25 26.78
N LYS A 14 -15.44 -1.92 28.07
CA LYS A 14 -14.28 -1.61 28.94
C LYS A 14 -13.33 -2.80 29.14
N ASN A 15 -13.84 -4.02 29.20
CA ASN A 15 -13.01 -5.23 29.35
C ASN A 15 -12.30 -5.63 28.04
N LYS A 16 -12.85 -5.28 26.87
CA LYS A 16 -12.13 -5.43 25.59
C LYS A 16 -10.93 -4.48 25.48
N SER A 17 -10.96 -3.31 26.11
CA SER A 17 -9.84 -2.38 26.14
C SER A 17 -8.76 -2.72 27.19
N LYS A 18 -8.95 -3.76 28.01
CA LYS A 18 -8.04 -4.12 29.12
C LYS A 18 -7.54 -5.56 29.09
N LYS A 19 -7.73 -6.30 28.00
CA LYS A 19 -7.19 -7.67 27.87
C LYS A 19 -6.03 -7.74 26.89
N ASN A 20 -4.86 -8.04 27.46
CA ASN A 20 -3.60 -8.52 26.87
C ASN A 20 -2.60 -7.47 26.37
N GLU A 21 -2.00 -6.76 27.34
CA GLU A 21 -0.53 -6.74 27.42
C GLU A 21 -0.10 -8.15 27.88
N ASP A 22 0.40 -8.96 26.95
CA ASP A 22 1.59 -9.80 27.10
C ASP A 22 1.71 -10.87 25.99
N LYS A 23 2.92 -10.93 25.43
CA LYS A 23 3.58 -12.02 24.68
C LYS A 23 3.26 -12.19 23.18
N SER A 24 4.27 -11.77 22.39
CA SER A 24 4.75 -12.38 21.15
C SER A 24 3.69 -12.75 20.12
N ASN A 25 3.16 -11.75 19.43
CA ASN A 25 2.76 -11.96 18.06
C ASN A 25 3.60 -10.98 17.25
N ILE A 26 4.66 -11.49 16.63
CA ILE A 26 5.51 -10.72 15.71
C ILE A 26 4.55 -10.22 14.64
N LYS A 27 4.24 -8.93 14.68
CA LYS A 27 3.38 -8.35 13.66
C LYS A 27 4.16 -8.47 12.35
N GLU A 28 3.61 -9.20 11.39
CA GLU A 28 4.16 -9.32 10.03
C GLU A 28 4.46 -7.95 9.41
N ASN A 29 3.84 -6.88 9.93
CA ASN A 29 4.07 -5.50 9.52
C ASN A 29 4.18 -4.54 10.73
N ILE A 30 5.09 -3.57 10.63
CA ILE A 30 5.17 -2.40 11.53
C ILE A 30 4.53 -1.17 10.88
N ILE A 31 3.95 -0.27 11.69
CA ILE A 31 3.35 0.97 11.18
C ILE A 31 4.38 2.08 11.27
N VAL A 32 4.72 2.69 10.14
CA VAL A 32 5.74 3.73 10.03
C VAL A 32 5.13 5.05 9.58
N GLN A 33 5.52 6.13 10.26
CA GLN A 33 5.28 7.50 9.83
C GLN A 33 6.59 8.13 9.39
N ARG A 34 6.72 8.40 8.09
CA ARG A 34 7.88 9.09 7.54
C ARG A 34 7.84 10.59 7.86
N LEU A 35 8.99 11.12 8.23
CA LEU A 35 9.23 12.51 8.61
C LEU A 35 10.33 13.13 7.75
N SER A 36 10.35 14.46 7.66
CA SER A 36 11.38 15.22 6.95
C SER A 36 12.75 15.09 7.63
N ALA A 37 13.83 15.20 6.85
CA ALA A 37 15.19 15.20 7.37
C ALA A 37 15.42 16.38 8.34
N GLU A 38 14.93 17.56 7.95
CA GLU A 38 15.06 18.81 8.70
C GLU A 38 13.81 19.13 9.54
N VAL A 39 14.04 19.87 10.62
CA VAL A 39 12.98 20.46 11.44
C VAL A 39 12.52 21.79 10.84
N SER A 40 11.21 22.03 10.81
CA SER A 40 10.64 23.24 10.25
C SER A 40 9.91 24.09 11.30
N GLY A 41 9.91 25.41 11.08
CA GLY A 41 9.12 26.39 11.82
C GLY A 41 9.65 26.72 13.22
N LYS A 42 8.95 27.64 13.89
CA LYS A 42 9.31 28.15 15.23
C LYS A 42 9.31 27.09 16.33
N ALA A 43 8.62 25.98 16.11
CA ALA A 43 8.48 24.88 17.06
C ALA A 43 9.49 23.75 16.84
N GLN A 44 10.43 23.89 15.89
CA GLN A 44 11.47 22.90 15.54
C GLN A 44 10.89 21.48 15.46
N LYS A 45 9.87 21.31 14.61
CA LYS A 45 9.13 20.06 14.48
C LYS A 45 9.39 19.44 13.11
N TYR A 46 9.60 18.12 13.06
CA TYR A 46 9.67 17.42 11.79
C TYR A 46 8.30 17.40 11.11
N THR A 47 8.28 17.64 9.81
CA THR A 47 7.06 17.58 9.00
C THR A 47 6.79 16.15 8.53
N ARG A 48 5.52 15.75 8.46
CA ARG A 48 5.13 14.43 7.97
C ARG A 48 5.30 14.36 6.46
N VAL A 49 5.97 13.33 5.99
CA VAL A 49 6.22 13.09 4.56
C VAL A 49 5.33 11.93 4.12
N GLY A 50 4.12 12.25 3.67
CA GLY A 50 3.14 11.25 3.24
C GLY A 50 2.28 10.68 4.37
N ALA A 51 1.48 9.68 4.01
CA ALA A 51 0.60 8.97 4.94
C ALA A 51 1.38 7.98 5.82
N ARG A 52 0.67 7.31 6.75
CA ARG A 52 1.25 6.18 7.50
C ARG A 52 1.22 4.94 6.64
N GLU A 53 2.31 4.19 6.66
CA GLU A 53 2.51 3.01 5.82
C GLU A 53 2.77 1.78 6.68
N PHE A 54 2.36 0.62 6.18
CA PHE A 54 2.65 -0.67 6.78
C PHE A 54 3.91 -1.22 6.12
N VAL A 55 4.99 -1.30 6.90
CA VAL A 55 6.28 -1.81 6.45
C VAL A 55 6.40 -3.28 6.86
N PRO A 56 6.65 -4.21 5.91
CA PRO A 56 6.89 -5.61 6.22
C PRO A 56 8.05 -5.79 7.21
N PHE A 57 7.83 -6.58 8.25
CA PHE A 57 8.82 -6.83 9.30
C PHE A 57 9.04 -8.34 9.43
N ILE A 58 10.15 -8.80 8.87
CA ILE A 58 10.52 -10.23 8.76
C ILE A 58 11.31 -10.70 10.00
N TYR A 59 11.72 -9.78 10.87
CA TYR A 59 12.58 -10.10 12.02
C TYR A 59 11.76 -10.53 13.24
N ASP A 60 12.29 -11.50 13.99
CA ASP A 60 11.64 -12.01 15.20
C ASP A 60 11.70 -11.02 16.39
N GLU A 61 12.73 -10.15 16.40
CA GLU A 61 12.97 -9.18 17.47
C GLU A 61 12.85 -7.74 16.97
N ILE A 62 12.10 -6.92 17.72
CA ILE A 62 11.98 -5.48 17.48
C ILE A 62 13.23 -4.80 18.04
N THR A 63 14.23 -4.59 17.18
CA THR A 63 15.42 -3.77 17.47
C THR A 63 15.48 -2.56 16.55
N ILE A 64 16.17 -1.49 16.96
CA ILE A 64 16.32 -0.27 16.12
C ILE A 64 17.01 -0.61 14.79
N GLN A 65 18.00 -1.50 14.80
CA GLN A 65 18.69 -1.98 13.60
C GLN A 65 17.74 -2.71 12.65
N ASN A 66 16.93 -3.64 13.17
CA ASN A 66 15.95 -4.38 12.37
C ASN A 66 14.89 -3.45 11.76
N ILE A 67 14.45 -2.43 12.51
CA ILE A 67 13.52 -1.40 12.01
C ILE A 67 14.17 -0.62 10.86
N LYS A 68 15.43 -0.20 11.00
CA LYS A 68 16.17 0.51 9.95
C LYS A 68 16.27 -0.33 8.68
N ASN A 69 16.68 -1.60 8.81
CA ASN A 69 16.82 -2.51 7.68
C ASN A 69 15.49 -2.78 6.96
N ALA A 70 14.41 -2.97 7.73
CA ALA A 70 13.07 -3.15 7.18
C ALA A 70 12.60 -1.90 6.41
N CYS A 71 12.84 -0.70 6.96
CA CYS A 71 12.47 0.55 6.31
C CYS A 71 13.32 0.79 5.05
N SER A 72 14.65 0.61 5.11
CA SER A 72 15.51 0.76 3.94
C SER A 72 15.11 -0.17 2.80
N SER A 73 14.72 -1.42 3.12
CA SER A 73 14.27 -2.40 2.13
C SER A 73 12.92 -2.02 1.51
N HIS A 74 11.98 -1.50 2.30
CA HIS A 74 10.63 -1.16 1.83
C HIS A 74 10.59 0.09 0.94
N TYR A 75 11.42 1.09 1.25
CA TYR A 75 11.38 2.36 0.53
C TYR A 75 12.39 2.44 -0.63
N GLU A 76 13.19 1.39 -0.86
CA GLU A 76 14.17 1.29 -1.97
C GLU A 76 15.02 2.57 -2.14
N TYR A 77 15.52 3.13 -1.04
CA TYR A 77 16.33 4.36 -1.09
C TYR A 77 17.75 4.09 -1.60
N GLU A 78 18.32 5.09 -2.28
CA GLU A 78 19.73 5.12 -2.72
C GLU A 78 20.67 4.92 -1.53
N SER A 79 21.80 4.24 -1.77
CA SER A 79 22.75 3.79 -0.75
C SER A 79 23.35 4.90 0.13
N ASP A 80 23.16 6.16 -0.24
CA ASP A 80 23.72 7.33 0.43
C ASP A 80 22.82 7.85 1.57
N LEU A 81 21.59 7.36 1.69
CA LEU A 81 20.62 7.80 2.71
C LEU A 81 20.50 6.81 3.86
N ILE A 82 20.80 7.27 5.07
CA ILE A 82 20.71 6.49 6.31
C ILE A 82 19.31 6.66 6.91
N CYS A 83 18.69 5.52 7.24
CA CYS A 83 17.44 5.48 7.99
C CYS A 83 17.70 5.81 9.47
N ASP A 84 17.07 6.88 9.97
CA ASP A 84 17.13 7.31 11.37
C ASP A 84 15.75 7.21 12.04
N VAL A 85 15.70 6.63 13.23
CA VAL A 85 14.46 6.34 13.97
C VAL A 85 14.30 7.39 15.07
N LEU A 86 13.12 8.00 15.20
CA LEU A 86 12.86 9.10 16.12
C LEU A 86 11.91 8.69 17.25
N ALA A 87 12.09 9.29 18.43
CA ALA A 87 11.18 9.09 19.57
C ALA A 87 9.79 9.73 19.36
N GLY A 88 9.62 10.53 18.31
CA GLY A 88 8.38 11.22 17.99
C GLY A 88 8.59 12.37 17.00
N GLU A 89 7.52 13.10 16.68
CA GLU A 89 7.58 14.23 15.73
C GLU A 89 8.44 15.42 16.20
N ARG A 90 8.74 15.46 17.50
CA ARG A 90 9.68 16.40 18.16
C ARG A 90 10.77 15.65 18.93
N GLY A 91 10.84 14.33 18.77
CA GLY A 91 11.74 13.49 19.53
C GLY A 91 13.15 13.50 18.93
N PRO A 92 14.18 13.27 19.76
CA PRO A 92 15.52 12.98 19.25
C PRO A 92 15.56 11.63 18.53
N SER A 93 16.68 11.35 17.87
CA SER A 93 17.03 10.04 17.34
C SER A 93 17.14 9.00 18.45
N CYS A 94 16.59 7.82 18.19
CA CYS A 94 16.60 6.68 19.08
C CYS A 94 17.77 5.74 18.73
N LEU A 95 18.53 5.36 19.76
CA LEU A 95 19.58 4.36 19.70
C LEU A 95 19.11 3.02 20.25
N SER A 96 18.14 3.04 21.16
CA SER A 96 17.60 1.85 21.83
C SER A 96 16.07 1.84 21.81
N VAL A 97 15.49 0.63 21.78
CA VAL A 97 14.04 0.41 21.71
C VAL A 97 13.29 1.02 22.91
N ASN A 98 13.93 1.05 24.08
CA ASN A 98 13.37 1.65 25.31
C ASN A 98 13.12 3.16 25.20
N GLN A 99 13.69 3.84 24.20
CA GLN A 99 13.48 5.27 23.96
C GLN A 99 12.23 5.54 23.12
N LEU A 100 11.61 4.50 22.55
CA LEU A 100 10.37 4.63 21.79
C LEU A 100 9.18 4.68 22.76
N PRO A 101 8.39 5.77 22.76
CA PRO A 101 7.29 5.92 23.71
C PRO A 101 6.11 5.00 23.42
N ASP A 102 5.90 4.59 22.16
CA ASP A 102 4.88 3.62 21.76
C ASP A 102 5.35 2.87 20.50
N LEU A 103 5.26 1.54 20.49
CA LEU A 103 5.55 0.69 19.31
C LEU A 103 4.39 0.65 18.31
N LYS A 104 3.28 1.35 18.56
CA LYS A 104 2.16 1.43 17.63
C LYS A 104 2.47 2.21 16.35
N VAL A 105 3.30 3.25 16.43
CA VAL A 105 3.71 4.05 15.27
C VAL A 105 5.17 4.42 15.45
N ILE A 106 6.00 3.96 14.52
CA ILE A 106 7.43 4.25 14.50
C ILE A 106 7.65 5.47 13.61
N TYR A 107 8.39 6.45 14.10
CA TYR A 107 8.74 7.65 13.35
C TYR A 107 10.12 7.47 12.72
N VAL A 108 10.22 7.69 11.41
CA VAL A 108 11.47 7.49 10.66
C VAL A 108 11.75 8.69 9.78
N ARG A 109 13.02 9.08 9.65
CA ARG A 109 13.51 10.03 8.64
C ARG A 109 14.69 9.41 7.89
N PHE A 110 14.94 9.91 6.69
CA PHE A 110 16.12 9.56 5.89
C PHE A 110 17.02 10.77 5.84
N VAL A 111 18.29 10.59 6.18
CA VAL A 111 19.31 11.64 6.22
C VAL A 111 20.51 11.20 5.39
N GLU A 112 21.17 12.14 4.71
CA GLU A 112 22.41 11.86 3.96
C GLU A 112 23.50 11.39 4.92
N GLY A 113 24.19 10.30 4.57
CA GLY A 113 25.26 9.73 5.36
C GLY A 113 26.46 10.67 5.42
N GLN A 114 26.63 11.36 6.55
CA GLN A 114 27.94 11.87 6.96
C GLN A 114 28.57 10.85 7.91
N ASP A 115 29.67 10.24 7.46
CA ASP A 115 30.64 9.62 8.36
C ASP A 115 31.17 10.69 9.30
N ASP A 116 30.65 10.78 10.53
CA ASP A 116 31.42 10.90 11.78
C ASP A 116 30.56 11.17 13.03
N CYS A 117 30.93 10.49 14.10
CA CYS A 117 30.45 10.62 15.47
C CYS A 117 30.55 12.06 16.01
N LYS A 118 29.56 12.49 16.83
CA LYS A 118 29.77 12.97 18.22
C LYS A 118 28.48 13.41 18.91
N GLU A 119 28.26 12.82 20.08
CA GLU A 119 27.53 13.43 21.20
C GLU A 119 27.95 14.88 21.41
N GLN A 120 26.99 15.80 21.55
CA GLN A 120 27.16 16.93 22.47
C GLN A 120 25.89 17.20 23.26
N LEU A 121 25.93 16.70 24.48
CA LEU A 121 25.28 17.28 25.65
C LEU A 121 25.84 18.69 25.86
N LYS A 122 24.99 19.73 25.91
CA LYS A 122 25.05 20.84 26.89
C LYS A 122 23.90 21.84 26.70
N SER A 123 23.29 22.17 27.83
CA SER A 123 22.24 23.17 28.01
C SER A 123 22.86 24.53 28.46
N PRO A 124 22.08 25.58 28.81
CA PRO A 124 22.14 26.95 28.24
C PRO A 124 22.87 27.96 29.19
N PRO A 125 23.01 29.31 28.96
CA PRO A 125 21.86 30.25 28.98
C PRO A 125 22.03 31.71 28.39
N LYS A 126 20.92 32.48 28.48
CA LYS A 126 20.75 33.97 28.67
C LYS A 126 20.62 34.95 27.48
N LYS A 127 19.35 35.37 27.30
CA LYS A 127 18.77 36.75 27.30
C LYS A 127 19.68 37.96 27.02
N LYS A 128 19.27 38.80 26.05
CA LYS A 128 19.09 40.26 26.22
C LYS A 128 17.91 40.78 25.38
N ILE A 129 17.32 41.85 25.89
CA ILE A 129 16.02 42.47 25.62
C ILE A 129 16.27 43.90 25.05
N LYS A 130 15.22 44.51 24.44
CA LYS A 130 14.93 45.97 24.21
C LYS A 130 15.47 46.58 22.89
N THR A 131 14.81 47.50 22.15
CA THR A 131 13.43 48.06 22.05
C THR A 131 13.36 49.02 20.83
N ASN A 132 12.16 49.18 20.26
CA ASN A 132 11.49 50.36 19.62
C ASN A 132 12.25 51.46 18.86
N ASN A 133 11.83 51.76 17.62
CA ASN A 133 11.05 52.97 17.19
C ASN A 133 10.99 53.04 15.65
N LYS A 134 9.78 53.03 15.05
CA LYS A 134 9.03 54.18 14.50
C LYS A 134 9.61 54.87 13.25
N ASN A 135 8.87 54.67 12.16
CA ASN A 135 8.34 55.66 11.21
C ASN A 135 9.17 56.19 10.02
N SER A 136 8.52 56.02 8.86
CA SER A 136 8.28 57.01 7.80
C SER A 136 9.19 57.04 6.56
N CYS A 137 8.45 57.02 5.46
CA CYS A 137 8.76 57.17 4.04
C CYS A 137 9.29 58.55 3.63
N THR A 138 10.13 58.60 2.58
CA THR A 138 9.91 59.33 1.30
C THR A 138 11.11 59.20 0.33
N SER A 139 10.83 58.58 -0.84
CA SER A 139 11.23 58.85 -2.23
C SER A 139 12.62 59.37 -2.70
N THR A 140 13.10 58.66 -3.76
CA THR A 140 13.96 59.05 -4.94
C THR A 140 15.46 59.26 -4.68
N VAL A 141 16.43 58.67 -5.42
CA VAL A 141 16.63 58.52 -6.88
C VAL A 141 17.49 57.27 -7.23
N LYS A 142 17.29 56.78 -8.46
CA LYS A 142 17.89 55.65 -9.21
C LYS A 142 19.42 55.66 -9.31
N VAL A 143 20.07 54.49 -9.23
CA VAL A 143 21.09 54.03 -10.19
C VAL A 143 21.01 52.50 -10.35
N THR A 144 21.00 52.10 -11.61
CA THR A 144 21.01 50.77 -12.24
C THR A 144 22.20 49.88 -11.90
N SER A 145 21.95 48.62 -11.57
CA SER A 145 22.73 47.46 -12.06
C SER A 145 21.97 46.15 -11.81
N LEU A 146 21.67 45.46 -12.92
CA LEU A 146 21.19 44.07 -13.04
C LEU A 146 22.28 43.14 -12.42
N THR A 147 22.04 42.00 -11.76
CA THR A 147 21.04 40.92 -11.89
C THR A 147 21.04 40.13 -10.57
N ASP A 148 19.90 39.99 -9.91
CA ASP A 148 19.66 38.93 -8.90
C ASP A 148 18.32 38.27 -9.21
N LEU A 149 18.37 37.06 -9.77
CA LEU A 149 17.21 36.20 -9.94
C LEU A 149 16.77 35.66 -8.58
N THR A 150 16.08 36.52 -7.84
CA THR A 150 15.26 36.10 -6.69
C THR A 150 14.11 35.27 -7.24
N VAL A 151 14.20 33.95 -7.04
CA VAL A 151 13.08 33.02 -7.21
C VAL A 151 12.01 33.43 -6.21
N THR A 152 11.07 34.25 -6.68
CA THR A 152 9.81 34.48 -5.99
C THR A 152 9.08 33.16 -5.94
N ALA A 153 9.14 32.49 -4.78
CA ALA A 153 8.37 31.30 -4.49
C ALA A 153 6.87 31.65 -4.59
N LYS A 154 6.30 31.45 -5.77
CA LYS A 154 4.86 31.46 -5.97
C LYS A 154 4.30 30.37 -5.07
N LYS A 155 3.54 30.75 -4.04
CA LYS A 155 2.70 29.81 -3.29
C LYS A 155 1.82 29.09 -4.31
N THR A 156 2.16 27.85 -4.64
CA THR A 156 1.28 26.99 -5.42
C THR A 156 0.03 26.82 -4.57
N GLN A 157 -1.07 27.45 -4.97
CA GLN A 157 -2.38 27.14 -4.40
C GLN A 157 -2.65 25.68 -4.77
N PHE A 158 -2.40 24.78 -3.81
CA PHE A 158 -2.75 23.38 -3.93
C PHE A 158 -4.27 23.31 -3.91
N ILE A 159 -4.87 23.29 -5.09
CA ILE A 159 -6.30 23.05 -5.26
C ILE A 159 -6.43 21.53 -5.36
N PRO A 160 -7.02 20.86 -4.36
CA PRO A 160 -7.26 19.43 -4.46
C PRO A 160 -8.19 19.20 -5.66
N LYS A 161 -7.82 18.25 -6.52
CA LYS A 161 -8.66 17.86 -7.65
C LYS A 161 -10.04 17.48 -7.11
N SER A 162 -11.08 18.18 -7.57
CA SER A 162 -12.47 17.84 -7.25
C SER A 162 -12.79 16.49 -7.88
N LEU A 163 -13.09 15.50 -7.04
CA LEU A 163 -13.58 14.20 -7.50
C LEU A 163 -15.07 14.31 -7.82
N SER A 164 -15.51 13.62 -8.88
CA SER A 164 -16.93 13.48 -9.18
C SER A 164 -17.64 12.65 -8.11
N VAL A 165 -18.95 12.85 -7.94
CA VAL A 165 -19.78 12.04 -7.03
C VAL A 165 -19.66 10.55 -7.35
N ILE A 166 -19.51 10.19 -8.63
CA ILE A 166 -19.30 8.81 -9.08
C ILE A 166 -17.96 8.25 -8.58
N GLU A 167 -16.88 9.03 -8.60
CA GLU A 167 -15.58 8.62 -8.08
C GLU A 167 -15.59 8.52 -6.55
N MET A 168 -16.25 9.45 -5.85
CA MET A 168 -16.46 9.34 -4.41
C MET A 168 -17.22 8.06 -4.02
N LEU A 169 -18.25 7.70 -4.78
CA LEU A 169 -19.00 6.46 -4.57
C LEU A 169 -18.14 5.22 -4.84
N LYS A 170 -17.29 5.25 -5.88
CA LYS A 170 -16.32 4.17 -6.17
C LYS A 170 -15.25 4.01 -5.08
N LEU A 171 -14.85 5.10 -4.42
CA LEU A 171 -13.91 5.06 -3.28
C LEU A 171 -14.56 4.47 -2.02
N GLY A 172 -15.87 4.65 -1.84
CA GLY A 172 -16.62 4.08 -0.72
C GLY A 172 -16.92 2.58 -0.84
N THR A 173 -16.75 2.00 -2.03
CA THR A 173 -16.91 0.56 -2.25
C THR A 173 -15.56 -0.15 -2.10
N LEU A 174 -15.50 -1.17 -1.24
CA LEU A 174 -14.34 -2.05 -1.14
C LEU A 174 -14.10 -2.68 -2.52
N ILE A 175 -12.95 -2.38 -3.11
CA ILE A 175 -12.57 -2.89 -4.42
C ILE A 175 -12.05 -4.31 -4.21
N ASP A 176 -12.94 -5.31 -4.31
CA ASP A 176 -12.59 -6.73 -4.28
C ASP A 176 -11.92 -7.19 -5.59
N ASN A 177 -10.98 -6.42 -6.12
CA ASN A 177 -10.25 -6.81 -7.32
C ASN A 177 -9.30 -7.95 -6.96
N THR A 178 -9.79 -9.18 -7.03
CA THR A 178 -8.93 -10.35 -6.96
C THR A 178 -8.18 -10.42 -8.27
N VAL A 179 -6.93 -9.94 -8.25
CA VAL A 179 -5.98 -10.17 -9.34
C VAL A 179 -5.46 -11.60 -9.18
N GLN A 180 -5.59 -12.41 -10.23
CA GLN A 180 -5.08 -13.78 -10.25
C GLN A 180 -4.20 -13.96 -11.47
N LEU A 181 -3.02 -14.55 -11.26
CA LEU A 181 -2.14 -15.02 -12.31
C LEU A 181 -2.67 -16.37 -12.81
N LEU A 182 -2.91 -16.48 -14.12
CA LEU A 182 -3.46 -17.68 -14.73
C LEU A 182 -2.62 -18.13 -15.92
N ASP A 183 -2.29 -19.42 -15.94
CA ASP A 183 -1.66 -20.08 -17.09
C ASP A 183 -2.70 -20.40 -18.15
N ILE A 184 -2.47 -19.92 -19.37
CA ILE A 184 -3.35 -20.21 -20.51
C ILE A 184 -2.83 -21.41 -21.27
N TYR A 185 -3.70 -22.39 -21.43
CA TYR A 185 -3.50 -23.56 -22.28
C TYR A 185 -4.49 -23.54 -23.43
N GLU A 186 -4.03 -23.97 -24.60
CA GLU A 186 -4.83 -24.14 -25.80
C GLU A 186 -4.68 -25.57 -26.31
N PHE A 187 -5.75 -26.08 -26.91
CA PHE A 187 -5.73 -27.38 -27.57
C PHE A 187 -5.71 -27.16 -29.08
N ASP A 188 -4.62 -27.58 -29.71
CA ASP A 188 -4.49 -27.60 -31.15
C ASP A 188 -5.18 -28.86 -31.70
N ILE A 189 -6.20 -28.65 -32.52
CA ILE A 189 -6.97 -29.75 -33.11
C ILE A 189 -6.25 -30.39 -34.30
N ASP A 190 -5.41 -29.63 -35.01
CA ASP A 190 -4.72 -30.12 -36.20
C ASP A 190 -3.59 -31.07 -35.79
N ASN A 191 -2.86 -30.69 -34.73
CA ASN A 191 -1.78 -31.51 -34.15
C ASN A 191 -2.24 -32.42 -32.99
N MET A 192 -3.51 -32.35 -32.60
CA MET A 192 -4.11 -33.12 -31.50
C MET A 192 -3.34 -33.01 -30.16
N CYS A 193 -2.73 -31.85 -29.91
CA CYS A 193 -1.82 -31.64 -28.79
C CYS A 193 -2.19 -30.43 -27.94
N TRP A 194 -1.69 -30.41 -26.70
CA TRP A 194 -1.87 -29.29 -25.78
C TRP A 194 -0.68 -28.37 -25.85
N MET A 195 -0.94 -27.07 -26.03
CA MET A 195 0.08 -26.02 -26.01
C MET A 195 -0.14 -25.12 -24.80
N GLN A 196 0.93 -24.82 -24.07
CA GLN A 196 0.92 -23.78 -23.05
C GLN A 196 1.37 -22.47 -23.70
N LEU A 197 0.53 -21.42 -23.62
CA LEU A 197 0.89 -20.13 -24.17
C LEU A 197 1.78 -19.36 -23.21
N LYS A 198 1.17 -18.66 -22.25
CA LYS A 198 1.83 -17.82 -21.24
C LYS A 198 0.89 -17.62 -20.05
N SER A 199 1.47 -17.14 -18.96
CA SER A 199 0.75 -16.74 -17.76
C SER A 199 0.35 -15.26 -17.87
N PHE A 200 -0.89 -14.93 -17.51
CA PHE A 200 -1.39 -13.56 -17.53
C PHE A 200 -2.13 -13.20 -16.24
N GLU A 201 -2.01 -11.95 -15.84
CA GLU A 201 -2.75 -11.41 -14.71
C GLU A 201 -4.12 -10.92 -15.15
N PHE A 202 -5.15 -11.47 -14.50
CA PHE A 202 -6.54 -11.09 -14.72
C PHE A 202 -7.13 -10.52 -13.46
N LYS A 203 -7.83 -9.40 -13.61
CA LYS A 203 -8.80 -8.90 -12.64
C LYS A 203 -10.10 -9.67 -12.82
N ILE A 204 -10.51 -10.41 -11.78
CA ILE A 204 -11.64 -11.33 -11.84
C ILE A 204 -12.80 -10.79 -10.99
N SER A 205 -14.01 -10.84 -11.51
CA SER A 205 -15.25 -10.50 -10.78
C SER A 205 -16.36 -11.48 -11.14
N LYS A 206 -17.15 -11.96 -10.16
CA LYS A 206 -18.23 -12.92 -10.42
C LYS A 206 -19.35 -12.26 -11.24
N ILE A 207 -19.81 -12.92 -12.29
CA ILE A 207 -20.95 -12.45 -13.12
C ILE A 207 -22.21 -13.23 -12.76
N SER A 208 -22.12 -14.56 -12.84
CA SER A 208 -23.29 -15.42 -12.72
C SER A 208 -22.90 -16.80 -12.20
N SER A 209 -23.91 -17.58 -11.87
CA SER A 209 -23.79 -18.95 -11.41
C SER A 209 -24.67 -19.83 -12.27
N GLY A 210 -24.16 -20.98 -12.71
CA GLY A 210 -24.92 -22.01 -13.42
C GLY A 210 -24.95 -23.31 -12.60
N GLY A 211 -25.65 -24.34 -13.10
CA GLY A 211 -25.84 -25.58 -12.33
C GLY A 211 -24.58 -26.40 -12.03
N PHE A 212 -23.50 -26.22 -12.80
CA PHE A 212 -22.22 -26.93 -12.57
C PHE A 212 -21.03 -26.00 -12.38
N ARG A 213 -21.13 -24.75 -12.85
CA ARG A 213 -20.00 -23.82 -12.94
C ARG A 213 -20.46 -22.40 -12.69
N ASP A 214 -19.63 -21.65 -11.98
CA ASP A 214 -19.73 -20.22 -11.82
C ASP A 214 -18.96 -19.50 -12.94
N ALA A 215 -19.51 -18.39 -13.42
CA ALA A 215 -18.91 -17.57 -14.45
C ALA A 215 -18.38 -16.25 -13.86
N PHE A 216 -17.15 -15.90 -14.22
CA PHE A 216 -16.46 -14.71 -13.76
C PHE A 216 -16.01 -13.89 -14.96
N LYS A 217 -16.20 -12.57 -14.89
CA LYS A 217 -15.62 -11.61 -15.83
C LYS A 217 -14.15 -11.51 -15.54
N ALA A 218 -13.35 -11.64 -16.58
CA ALA A 218 -11.91 -11.49 -16.52
C ALA A 218 -11.49 -10.33 -17.45
N GLN A 219 -10.79 -9.38 -16.86
CA GLN A 219 -10.16 -8.27 -17.57
C GLN A 219 -8.65 -8.42 -17.41
N SER A 220 -7.93 -8.54 -18.53
CA SER A 220 -6.47 -8.60 -18.47
C SER A 220 -5.89 -7.23 -18.17
N ILE A 221 -4.86 -7.22 -17.33
CA ILE A 221 -4.05 -6.03 -17.04
C ILE A 221 -2.99 -5.84 -18.16
N SER A 222 -2.55 -6.95 -18.76
CA SER A 222 -1.50 -6.96 -19.79
C SER A 222 -2.00 -6.42 -21.13
N LYS A 223 -1.12 -5.70 -21.84
CA LYS A 223 -1.44 -5.07 -23.14
C LYS A 223 -1.87 -6.06 -24.22
N GLU A 224 -1.36 -7.29 -24.21
CA GLU A 224 -1.66 -8.33 -25.23
C GLU A 224 -3.16 -8.73 -25.25
N PHE A 225 -3.83 -8.67 -24.10
CA PHE A 225 -5.24 -9.04 -23.93
C PHE A 225 -6.13 -7.85 -23.60
N ALA A 226 -5.57 -6.63 -23.63
CA ALA A 226 -6.29 -5.40 -23.35
C ALA A 226 -7.39 -5.16 -24.41
N GLY A 227 -8.56 -4.73 -23.95
CA GLY A 227 -9.72 -4.43 -24.81
C GLY A 227 -10.65 -5.61 -25.09
N LYS A 228 -10.27 -6.85 -24.76
CA LYS A 228 -11.16 -8.02 -24.85
C LYS A 228 -11.72 -8.37 -23.47
N SER A 229 -13.04 -8.62 -23.40
CA SER A 229 -13.68 -9.15 -22.20
C SER A 229 -13.64 -10.67 -22.23
N TRP A 230 -13.10 -11.28 -21.17
CA TRP A 230 -13.00 -12.72 -21.04
C TRP A 230 -13.97 -13.23 -19.99
N VAL A 231 -14.32 -14.52 -20.08
CA VAL A 231 -15.13 -15.21 -19.09
C VAL A 231 -14.39 -16.45 -18.61
N ILE A 232 -14.09 -16.48 -17.31
CA ILE A 232 -13.52 -17.64 -16.64
C ILE A 232 -14.66 -18.44 -16.02
N LYS A 233 -14.67 -19.75 -16.24
CA LYS A 233 -15.65 -20.66 -15.63
C LYS A 233 -14.96 -21.54 -14.61
N LYS A 234 -15.40 -21.48 -13.34
CA LYS A 234 -14.90 -22.35 -12.26
C LYS A 234 -15.98 -23.35 -11.87
N TYR A 235 -15.61 -24.60 -11.61
CA TYR A 235 -16.55 -25.60 -11.11
C TYR A 235 -17.00 -25.25 -9.69
N GLN A 236 -18.29 -25.48 -9.42
CA GLN A 236 -18.81 -25.42 -8.06
C GLN A 236 -18.32 -26.63 -7.26
N GLN A 237 -18.30 -26.53 -5.93
CA GLN A 237 -17.80 -27.60 -5.09
C GLN A 237 -18.54 -28.92 -5.31
N ASP A 238 -19.87 -28.87 -5.50
CA ASP A 238 -20.71 -30.04 -5.79
C ASP A 238 -20.37 -30.71 -7.13
N ALA A 239 -19.98 -29.91 -8.12
CA ALA A 239 -19.51 -30.45 -9.39
C ALA A 239 -18.11 -31.07 -9.26
N VAL A 240 -17.23 -30.47 -8.44
CA VAL A 240 -15.89 -31.01 -8.18
C VAL A 240 -15.99 -32.38 -7.47
N THR A 241 -16.87 -32.53 -6.48
CA THR A 241 -17.09 -33.81 -5.80
C THR A 241 -17.68 -34.86 -6.74
N THR A 242 -18.59 -34.47 -7.63
CA THR A 242 -19.17 -35.35 -8.65
C THR A 242 -18.11 -35.80 -9.68
N ILE A 243 -17.20 -34.92 -10.09
CA ILE A 243 -16.09 -35.31 -10.99
C ILE A 243 -15.15 -36.30 -10.30
N ALA A 244 -14.87 -36.08 -9.01
CA ALA A 244 -14.04 -36.98 -8.22
C ALA A 244 -14.68 -38.36 -8.06
N SER A 245 -16.01 -38.44 -7.86
CA SER A 245 -16.72 -39.73 -7.75
C SER A 245 -16.72 -40.52 -9.07
N MET A 246 -16.55 -39.84 -10.21
CA MET A 246 -16.37 -40.46 -11.52
C MET A 246 -14.91 -40.92 -11.79
N ASN A 247 -14.05 -40.95 -10.78
CA ASN A 247 -12.63 -41.31 -10.88
C ASN A 247 -11.86 -40.44 -11.91
N GLN A 248 -12.21 -39.16 -12.02
CA GLN A 248 -11.49 -38.21 -12.87
C GLN A 248 -10.90 -37.08 -12.05
N THR A 249 -9.73 -36.60 -12.46
CA THR A 249 -9.16 -35.36 -11.92
C THR A 249 -9.83 -34.16 -12.57
N LEU A 250 -9.91 -33.05 -11.83
CA LEU A 250 -10.49 -31.79 -12.32
C LEU A 250 -9.78 -31.30 -13.60
N GLU A 251 -8.45 -31.45 -13.64
CA GLU A 251 -7.64 -31.09 -14.79
C GLU A 251 -7.98 -31.94 -16.02
N LYS A 252 -7.99 -33.28 -15.88
CA LYS A 252 -8.32 -34.20 -16.97
C LYS A 252 -9.73 -33.97 -17.49
N HIS A 253 -10.68 -33.74 -16.59
CA HIS A 253 -12.06 -33.41 -16.95
C HIS A 253 -12.14 -32.07 -17.71
N THR A 254 -11.45 -31.04 -17.23
CA THR A 254 -11.42 -29.72 -17.89
C THR A 254 -10.80 -29.80 -19.28
N LYS A 255 -9.69 -30.53 -19.43
CA LYS A 255 -9.04 -30.79 -20.72
C LYS A 255 -10.02 -31.43 -21.71
N LYS A 256 -10.74 -32.48 -21.30
CA LYS A 256 -11.77 -33.13 -22.14
C LYS A 256 -12.86 -32.15 -22.59
N VAL A 257 -13.36 -31.32 -21.68
CA VAL A 257 -14.42 -30.33 -22.01
C VAL A 257 -13.94 -29.32 -23.05
N VAL A 258 -12.70 -28.84 -22.94
CA VAL A 258 -12.10 -27.90 -23.91
C VAL A 258 -11.87 -28.60 -25.26
N GLN A 259 -11.37 -29.83 -25.27
CA GLN A 259 -11.21 -30.63 -26.49
C GLN A 259 -12.55 -30.82 -27.21
N MET A 260 -13.60 -31.20 -26.48
CA MET A 260 -14.94 -31.33 -27.05
C MET A 260 -15.47 -30.00 -27.61
N HIS A 261 -15.18 -28.89 -26.96
CA HIS A 261 -15.58 -27.57 -27.46
C HIS A 261 -14.85 -27.21 -28.77
N GLN A 262 -13.56 -27.48 -28.86
CA GLN A 262 -12.77 -27.25 -30.07
C GLN A 262 -13.21 -28.16 -31.22
N LEU A 263 -13.53 -29.42 -30.93
CA LEU A 263 -14.10 -30.35 -31.91
C LEU A 263 -15.44 -29.82 -32.46
N ALA A 264 -16.35 -29.40 -31.57
CA ALA A 264 -17.63 -28.81 -31.99
C ALA A 264 -17.43 -27.57 -32.87
N LYS A 265 -16.48 -26.68 -32.51
CA LYS A 265 -16.11 -25.53 -33.33
C LYS A 265 -15.61 -25.95 -34.71
N ASN A 266 -14.75 -26.97 -34.80
CA ASN A 266 -14.26 -27.48 -36.07
C ASN A 266 -15.39 -28.04 -36.95
N LEU A 267 -16.29 -28.84 -36.37
CA LEU A 267 -17.49 -29.33 -37.08
C LEU A 267 -18.33 -28.19 -37.63
N THR A 268 -18.56 -27.13 -36.85
CA THR A 268 -19.31 -25.96 -37.33
C THR A 268 -18.60 -25.20 -38.44
N ASN A 269 -17.26 -25.21 -38.49
CA ASN A 269 -16.51 -24.60 -39.57
C ASN A 269 -16.60 -25.43 -40.86
N CYS A 270 -16.60 -26.77 -40.74
CA CYS A 270 -16.82 -27.66 -41.88
C CYS A 270 -18.21 -27.48 -42.50
N MET A 271 -19.24 -27.25 -41.67
CA MET A 271 -20.62 -27.03 -42.15
C MET A 271 -20.86 -25.64 -42.77
N LYS A 272 -19.95 -24.68 -42.57
CA LYS A 272 -20.04 -23.34 -43.17
C LYS A 272 -19.39 -23.25 -44.55
N ARG A 273 -18.74 -24.31 -45.00
CA ARG A 273 -18.21 -24.46 -46.37
C ARG A 273 -19.26 -25.12 -47.25
#